data_AF-A0A3A4QS55-F1
#
_entry.id   AF-A0A3A4QS55-F1
#
_cell.length_a   1.000
_cell.length_b   1.000
_cell.length_c   1.000
_cell.angle_alpha   90.00
_cell.angle_beta   90.00
_cell.angle_gamma   90.00
#
_symmetry.space_group_name_H-M   'P 1'
#
loop_
_entity.id
_entity.type
_entity.pdbx_description
1 polymer ?
#
loop_
_entity_poly.entity_id
_entity_poly.type
_entity_poly.pdbx_seq_one_letter_code
_entity_poly.pdbx_strand_id
1 'polypeptide(L)' 'MNIRTIIDTLQSLSNQDNIAGMARFGVCPAHTFGISRPDLRRFAKSLTRGHELALQLWETGIHDARILACYVDIHQL' A
#
# COMPACT_ATOMS: atom_id res chain seq x y z
N MET A 1 -2.59 8.77 -12.27
CA MET A 1 -2.36 9.28 -10.89
C MET A 1 -0.87 9.18 -10.61
N ASN A 2 -0.23 10.17 -9.97
CA ASN A 2 1.21 10.11 -9.66
C ASN A 2 1.46 9.49 -8.26
N ILE A 3 2.73 9.17 -7.95
CA ILE A 3 3.10 8.51 -6.69
C ILE A 3 2.66 9.29 -5.45
N ARG A 4 2.82 10.63 -5.46
CA ARG A 4 2.44 11.48 -4.32
C ARG A 4 0.95 11.37 -4.02
N THR A 5 0.09 11.53 -5.02
CA THR A 5 -1.37 11.40 -4.85
C THR A 5 -1.77 10.00 -4.38
N ILE A 6 -1.04 8.97 -4.79
CA ILE A 6 -1.27 7.60 -4.32
C ILE A 6 -0.93 7.45 -2.84
N ILE A 7 0.21 8.00 -2.39
CA ILE A 7 0.59 8.00 -0.98
C ILE A 7 -0.40 8.80 -0.13
N ASP A 8 -0.82 9.99 -0.59
CA ASP A 8 -1.83 10.80 0.10
C ASP A 8 -3.16 10.03 0.25
N THR A 9 -3.55 9.29 -0.78
CA THR A 9 -4.74 8.44 -0.74
C THR A 9 -4.57 7.29 0.25
N LEU A 10 -3.43 6.60 0.25
CA LEU A 10 -3.13 5.55 1.24
C LEU A 10 -3.20 6.10 2.67
N GLN A 11 -2.62 7.27 2.92
CA GLN A 11 -2.68 7.91 4.23
C GLN A 11 -4.11 8.25 4.65
N SER A 12 -4.97 8.66 3.72
CA SER A 12 -6.39 8.91 4.00
C SER A 12 -7.19 7.64 4.35
N LEU A 13 -6.70 6.46 3.95
CA LEU A 13 -7.26 5.15 4.29
C LEU A 13 -6.68 4.57 5.59
N SER A 14 -5.81 5.32 6.28
CA SER A 14 -5.14 4.85 7.48
C SER A 14 -6.12 4.49 8.59
N ASN A 15 -5.78 3.45 9.36
CA ASN A 15 -6.59 2.99 10.48
C ASN A 15 -5.68 2.64 11.67
N GLN A 16 -5.74 3.47 12.70
CA GLN A 16 -4.91 3.33 13.90
C GLN A 16 -5.27 2.11 14.74
N ASP A 17 -6.53 1.65 14.73
CA ASP A 17 -6.95 0.45 15.44
C ASP A 17 -6.30 -0.80 14.83
N ASN A 18 -6.14 -0.82 13.51
CA ASN A 18 -5.41 -1.88 12.83
C ASN A 18 -3.92 -1.88 13.20
N ILE A 19 -3.30 -0.69 13.31
CA ILE A 19 -1.90 -0.56 13.76
C ILE A 19 -1.76 -1.09 15.20
N ALA A 20 -2.67 -0.71 16.10
CA ALA A 20 -2.69 -1.22 17.47
C ALA A 20 -2.91 -2.74 17.52
N GLY A 21 -3.75 -3.27 16.62
CA GLY A 21 -3.98 -4.70 16.47
C GLY A 21 -2.72 -5.47 16.03
N MET A 22 -1.91 -4.92 15.13
CA MET A 22 -0.67 -5.54 14.67
C MET A 22 0.33 -5.79 15.80
N ALA A 23 0.42 -4.86 16.77
CA ALA A 23 1.29 -5.01 17.94
C ALA A 23 0.96 -6.28 18.75
N ARG A 24 -0.32 -6.69 18.80
CA ARG A 24 -0.75 -7.91 19.49
C ARG A 24 -0.18 -9.18 18.85
N PHE A 25 0.17 -9.13 17.58
CA PHE A 25 0.74 -10.23 16.83
C PHE A 25 2.28 -10.11 16.68
N GLY A 26 2.91 -9.19 17.42
CA GLY A 26 4.35 -8.92 17.34
C GLY A 26 4.78 -8.25 16.04
N VAL A 27 3.83 -7.70 15.28
CA VAL A 27 4.09 -7.01 14.01
C VAL A 27 4.22 -5.53 14.31
N CYS A 28 5.42 -4.98 14.14
CA CYS A 28 5.70 -3.56 14.29
C CYS A 28 6.34 -3.04 13.00
N PRO A 29 5.57 -2.85 11.91
CA PRO A 29 6.14 -2.38 10.67
C PRO A 29 6.53 -0.92 10.88
N ALA A 30 7.82 -0.62 10.77
CA ALA A 30 8.24 0.75 10.56
C ALA A 30 7.52 1.26 9.28
N HIS A 31 6.85 2.40 9.38
CA HIS A 31 6.13 3.05 8.27
C HIS A 31 4.94 2.23 7.71
N THR A 32 3.89 2.03 8.53
CA THR A 32 2.58 1.52 8.08
C THR A 32 1.46 2.52 8.39
N PHE A 33 0.45 2.54 7.53
CA PHE A 33 -0.82 3.23 7.71
C PHE A 33 -1.90 2.32 8.28
N GLY A 34 -1.65 1.00 8.43
CA GLY A 34 -2.62 0.05 8.98
C GLY A 34 -3.82 -0.20 8.07
N ILE A 35 -3.65 -0.18 6.75
CA ILE A 35 -4.78 -0.29 5.81
C ILE A 35 -5.18 -1.75 5.69
N SER A 36 -6.48 -2.02 5.67
CA SER A 36 -6.97 -3.39 5.52
C SER A 36 -6.63 -3.96 4.13
N ARG A 37 -6.39 -5.27 4.04
CA ARG A 37 -6.16 -5.94 2.74
C ARG A 37 -7.32 -5.74 1.75
N PRO A 38 -8.61 -5.77 2.16
CA PRO A 38 -9.73 -5.42 1.29
C PRO A 38 -9.65 -4.01 0.72
N ASP A 39 -9.32 -3.01 1.54
CA ASP A 39 -9.25 -1.60 1.09
C ASP A 39 -8.09 -1.38 0.12
N LEU A 40 -6.91 -1.95 0.40
CA LEU A 40 -5.79 -1.95 -0.54
C LEU A 40 -6.16 -2.59 -1.88
N ARG A 41 -6.87 -3.73 -1.85
CA ARG A 41 -7.31 -4.42 -3.07
C ARG A 41 -8.37 -3.62 -3.82
N ARG A 42 -9.26 -2.91 -3.12
CA ARG A 42 -10.25 -2.02 -3.73
C ARG A 42 -9.57 -0.84 -4.40
N PHE A 43 -8.61 -0.21 -3.72
CA PHE A 43 -7.85 0.91 -4.27
C PHE A 43 -6.99 0.50 -5.47
N ALA A 44 -6.36 -0.68 -5.44
CA ALA A 44 -5.62 -1.21 -6.58
C ALA A 44 -6.44 -1.29 -7.88
N LYS A 45 -7.76 -1.49 -7.78
CA LYS A 45 -8.66 -1.52 -8.96
C LYS A 45 -8.87 -0.15 -9.61
N SER A 46 -8.64 0.95 -8.90
CA SER A 46 -8.74 2.31 -9.45
C SER A 46 -7.42 2.82 -10.02
N LEU A 47 -6.33 2.04 -9.92
CA LEU A 47 -5.02 2.42 -10.44
C LEU A 47 -4.77 1.74 -11.79
N THR A 48 -4.07 2.46 -12.66
CA THR A 48 -3.46 1.85 -13.85
C THR A 48 -2.33 0.95 -13.39
N ARG A 49 -2.41 -0.35 -13.74
CA ARG A 49 -1.39 -1.34 -13.41
C ARG A 49 -0.14 -1.16 -14.28
N GLY A 50 1.02 -1.54 -13.74
CA GLY A 50 2.29 -1.45 -14.45
C GLY A 50 3.49 -1.67 -13.54
N HIS A 51 4.53 -2.29 -14.08
CA HIS A 51 5.77 -2.56 -13.35
C HIS A 51 6.45 -1.28 -12.83
N GLU A 52 6.45 -0.20 -13.63
CA GLU A 52 7.02 1.09 -13.21
C GLU A 52 6.34 1.64 -11.95
N LEU A 53 5.00 1.60 -11.90
CA LEU A 53 4.27 2.04 -10.72
C LEU A 53 4.55 1.14 -9.51
N ALA A 54 4.62 -0.18 -9.73
CA ALA A 54 4.95 -1.12 -8.67
C ALA A 54 6.34 -0.84 -8.07
N LEU A 55 7.34 -0.54 -8.90
CA LEU A 55 8.68 -0.15 -8.45
C LEU A 55 8.63 1.14 -7.62
N GLN A 56 7.98 2.21 -8.12
CA GLN A 56 7.85 3.47 -7.38
C GLN A 56 7.18 3.27 -6.01
N LEU A 57 6.14 2.43 -5.95
CA LEU A 57 5.49 2.07 -4.69
C LEU A 57 6.41 1.29 -3.76
N TRP A 58 7.19 0.37 -4.30
CA TRP A 58 8.12 -0.47 -3.54
C TRP A 58 9.24 0.34 -2.87
N GLU A 59 9.78 1.30 -3.62
CA GLU A 59 10.87 2.20 -3.20
C GLU A 59 10.46 3.13 -2.06
N THR A 60 9.17 3.43 -1.88
CA THR A 60 8.69 4.27 -0.76
C THR A 60 9.01 3.70 0.62
N GLY A 61 9.24 2.38 0.71
CA GLY A 61 9.48 1.70 1.98
C GLY A 61 8.26 1.55 2.88
N ILE A 62 7.13 2.16 2.53
CA ILE A 62 5.87 2.09 3.29
C ILE A 62 5.28 0.69 3.13
N HIS A 63 4.94 0.04 4.23
CA HIS A 63 4.44 -1.33 4.24
C HIS A 63 3.21 -1.51 3.34
N ASP A 64 2.21 -0.64 3.51
CA ASP A 64 0.96 -0.71 2.75
C ASP A 64 1.17 -0.39 1.25
N ALA A 65 2.11 0.51 0.93
CA ALA A 65 2.48 0.81 -0.45
C ALA A 65 3.16 -0.38 -1.14
N ARG A 66 4.01 -1.13 -0.42
CA ARG A 66 4.61 -2.38 -0.92
C ARG A 66 3.58 -3.47 -1.17
N ILE A 67 2.57 -3.60 -0.30
CA ILE A 67 1.44 -4.50 -0.56
C ILE A 67 0.66 -4.04 -1.80
N LEU A 68 0.43 -2.74 -1.95
CA LEU A 68 -0.22 -2.18 -3.14
C LEU A 68 0.59 -2.46 -4.41
N ALA A 69 1.93 -2.35 -4.36
CA ALA A 69 2.82 -2.69 -5.47
C ALA A 69 2.55 -4.11 -5.99
N CYS A 70 2.43 -5.10 -5.10
CA CYS A 70 2.12 -6.48 -5.47
C CYS A 70 0.76 -6.66 -6.16
N TYR A 71 -0.20 -5.74 -5.99
CA TYR A 71 -1.49 -5.79 -6.67
C TYR A 71 -1.48 -5.14 -8.05
N VAL A 72 -0.58 -4.17 -8.28
CA VAL A 72 -0.52 -3.39 -9.51
C VAL A 72 0.62 -3.80 -10.43
N ASP A 73 1.57 -4.60 -9.94
CA ASP A 73 2.63 -5.16 -10.77
C ASP A 73 2.03 -6.12 -11.80
N ILE A 74 2.43 -5.92 -13.05
CA ILE A 74 2.11 -6.78 -14.18
C ILE A 74 3.40 -6.96 -14.96
N HIS A 75 3.78 -8.23 -15.16
CA HIS A 75 4.97 -8.56 -15.91
C HIS A 75 4.82 -8.06 -17.36
N GLN A 76 5.79 -7.30 -17.84
CA GLN A 76 5.88 -6.98 -19.27
C GLN A 76 6.52 -8.19 -19.96
N LEU A 77 5.75 -8.86 -20.81
CA LEU A 77 6.24 -9.87 -21.76
C LEU A 77 6.66 -9.19 -23.06
#